data_AF-A0A2T3W899-F1
#
_entry.id   AF-A0A2T3W899-F1
#
_cell.length_a   1.000
_cell.length_b   1.000
_cell.length_c   1.000
_cell.angle_alpha   90.00
_cell.angle_beta   90.00
_cell.angle_gamma   90.00
#
_symmetry.space_group_name_H-M   'P 1'
#
loop_
_entity.id
_entity.type
_entity.pdbx_description
1 polymer ?
#
loop_
_entity_poly.entity_id
_entity_poly.type
_entity_poly.pdbx_seq_one_letter_code
_entity_poly.pdbx_strand_id
1 'polypeptide(L)' 'MTRRAVLARRNALWRQLRALPPGPEFEQTLAELSALTGWDRARILAGLGLTAEEALHER' A
#
# COMPACT_ATOMS: atom_id res chain seq x y z
N MET A 1 3.74 -0.10 -20.14
CA MET A 1 4.36 0.97 -19.32
C MET A 1 5.88 0.85 -19.40
N THR A 2 6.61 1.98 -19.32
CA THR A 2 8.07 1.94 -19.18
C THR A 2 8.46 1.61 -17.74
N ARG A 3 9.66 1.05 -17.53
CA ARG A 3 10.18 0.75 -16.18
C ARG A 3 10.12 1.97 -15.24
N ARG A 4 10.43 3.16 -15.78
CA ARG A 4 10.36 4.42 -15.04
C ARG A 4 8.93 4.76 -14.59
N ALA A 5 7.93 4.54 -15.45
CA ALA A 5 6.54 4.77 -15.12
C ALA A 5 6.05 3.83 -14.00
N VAL A 6 6.48 2.55 -14.01
CA VAL A 6 6.15 1.58 -12.96
C VAL A 6 6.72 2.01 -11.61
N LEU A 7 8.00 2.40 -11.59
CA LEU A 7 8.65 2.88 -10.37
C LEU A 7 8.00 4.17 -9.83
N ALA A 8 7.64 5.10 -10.71
CA ALA A 8 6.94 6.32 -10.34
C ALA A 8 5.56 6.02 -9.73
N ARG A 9 4.77 5.12 -10.35
CA ARG A 9 3.46 4.72 -9.82
C ARG A 9 3.58 4.02 -8.47
N ARG A 10 4.51 3.07 -8.34
CA ARG A 10 4.78 2.36 -7.08
C ARG A 10 5.13 3.34 -5.95
N ASN A 11 6.02 4.29 -6.22
CA ASN A 11 6.42 5.29 -5.22
C ASN A 11 5.26 6.26 -4.88
N ALA A 12 4.36 6.56 -5.82
CA ALA A 12 3.17 7.33 -5.54
C ALA A 12 2.20 6.59 -4.62
N LEU A 13 1.92 5.31 -4.90
CA LEU A 13 1.06 4.46 -4.08
C LEU A 13 1.61 4.30 -2.65
N TRP A 14 2.92 4.10 -2.51
CA TRP A 14 3.56 4.06 -1.19
C TRP A 14 3.40 5.36 -0.38
N ARG A 15 3.47 6.52 -1.04
CA ARG A 15 3.22 7.80 -0.36
C ARG A 15 1.77 7.95 0.06
N GLN A 16 0.82 7.51 -0.77
CA GLN A 16 -0.60 7.54 -0.44
C GLN A 16 -0.92 6.64 0.76
N LEU A 17 -0.41 5.41 0.78
CA LEU A 17 -0.62 4.49 1.91
C LEU A 17 -0.13 5.04 3.25
N ARG A 18 0.99 5.78 3.26
CA ARG A 18 1.52 6.40 4.48
C ARG A 18 0.75 7.64 4.93
N ALA A 19 -0.04 8.23 4.05
CA ALA A 19 -0.81 9.45 4.32
C ALA A 19 -2.28 9.17 4.63
N LEU A 20 -2.79 8.02 4.21
CA LEU A 20 -4.17 7.61 4.44
C LEU A 20 -4.28 6.84 5.77
N PRO A 21 -5.29 7.16 6.61
CA PRO A 21 -5.65 6.29 7.72
C PRO A 21 -6.23 4.97 7.20
N PRO A 22 -6.24 3.89 8.01
CA PRO A 22 -6.92 2.65 7.68
C PRO A 22 -8.39 2.90 7.33
N GLY A 23 -8.82 2.46 6.14
CA GLY A 23 -10.14 2.74 5.60
C GLY A 23 -10.32 2.28 4.15
N PRO A 24 -11.46 2.58 3.52
CA PRO A 24 -11.76 2.14 2.16
C PRO A 24 -10.73 2.59 1.13
N GLU A 25 -10.27 3.84 1.21
CA GLU A 25 -9.27 4.43 0.32
C GLU A 25 -7.88 3.79 0.53
N PHE A 26 -7.56 3.42 1.77
CA PHE A 26 -6.33 2.72 2.11
C PHE A 26 -6.33 1.31 1.52
N GLU A 27 -7.42 0.55 1.69
CA GLU A 27 -7.57 -0.79 1.10
C GLU A 27 -7.57 -0.75 -0.44
N GLN A 28 -8.16 0.30 -1.04
CA GLN A 28 -8.11 0.49 -2.49
C GLN A 28 -6.68 0.76 -2.97
N THR A 29 -5.93 1.59 -2.26
CA THR A 29 -4.51 1.86 -2.55
C THR A 29 -3.64 0.62 -2.35
N LEU A 30 -3.93 -0.21 -1.34
CA LEU A 30 -3.29 -1.50 -1.13
C LEU A 30 -3.53 -2.44 -2.31
N ALA A 31 -4.77 -2.56 -2.77
CA ALA A 31 -5.14 -3.41 -3.91
C ALA A 31 -4.42 -2.97 -5.19
N GLU A 32 -4.33 -1.67 -5.44
CA GLU A 32 -3.58 -1.14 -6.58
C GLU A 32 -2.07 -1.43 -6.49
N LEU A 33 -1.49 -1.29 -5.31
CA LEU A 33 -0.07 -1.60 -5.10
C LEU A 33 0.21 -3.10 -5.24
N SER A 34 -0.71 -3.94 -4.75
CA SER A 34 -0.68 -5.39 -4.91
C SER A 34 -0.73 -5.77 -6.39
N ALA A 35 -1.69 -5.23 -7.16
CA ALA A 35 -1.79 -5.47 -8.60
C ALA A 35 -0.54 -5.01 -9.37
N LEU A 36 0.09 -3.91 -8.94
CA LEU A 36 1.29 -3.39 -9.60
C LEU A 36 2.57 -4.19 -9.30
N THR A 37 2.67 -4.78 -8.11
CA THR A 37 3.92 -5.41 -7.62
C THR A 37 3.85 -6.93 -7.54
N GLY A 38 2.65 -7.50 -7.56
CA GLY A 38 2.40 -8.91 -7.26
C GLY A 38 2.58 -9.26 -5.78
N TRP A 39 2.68 -8.27 -4.89
CA TRP A 39 2.82 -8.51 -3.45
C TRP A 39 1.47 -8.76 -2.80
N ASP A 40 1.43 -9.70 -1.87
CA ASP A 40 0.26 -9.90 -1.01
C ASP A 40 0.11 -8.74 0.01
N ARG A 41 -1.08 -8.66 0.60
CA ARG A 41 -1.44 -7.62 1.56
C ARG A 41 -0.50 -7.61 2.76
N ALA A 42 -0.16 -8.77 3.32
CA ALA A 42 0.68 -8.88 4.51
C ALA A 42 2.08 -8.30 4.25
N ARG A 43 2.66 -8.58 3.10
CA ARG A 43 3.96 -8.06 2.68
C ARG A 43 3.95 -6.55 2.50
N ILE A 44 2.87 -6.00 1.95
CA ILE A 44 2.73 -4.54 1.79
C ILE A 44 2.59 -3.86 3.15
N LEU A 45 1.76 -4.40 4.04
CA LEU A 45 1.59 -3.88 5.40
C LEU A 45 2.89 -3.91 6.19
N ALA A 46 3.64 -5.01 6.12
CA ALA A 46 4.98 -5.10 6.71
C ALA A 46 5.93 -4.01 6.17
N GLY A 47 5.81 -3.64 4.89
CA GLY A 47 6.55 -2.52 4.29
C GLY A 47 6.15 -1.13 4.78
N LEU A 48 4.97 -0.98 5.38
CA LEU A 48 4.55 0.23 6.11
C LEU A 48 5.08 0.27 7.55
N GLY A 49 5.65 -0.84 8.05
CA GLY A 49 5.95 -1.00 9.47
C GLY A 49 4.69 -1.26 10.30
N LEU A 50 3.55 -1.53 9.67
CA LEU A 50 2.30 -1.92 10.33
C LEU A 50 2.24 -3.44 10.38
N THR A 51 2.06 -4.00 11.57
CA THR A 51 1.58 -5.37 11.70
C THR A 51 0.10 -5.44 11.28
N ALA A 52 -0.36 -6.60 10.83
CA ALA A 52 -1.77 -6.79 10.46
C ALA A 52 -2.75 -6.41 11.59
N GLU A 53 -2.27 -6.45 12.83
CA GLU A 53 -3.00 -6.13 14.05
C GLU A 53 -3.09 -4.61 14.31
N GLU A 54 -2.04 -3.85 13.98
CA GLU A 54 -2.02 -2.38 14.05
C GLU A 54 -2.86 -1.74 12.94
N ALA A 55 -2.88 -2.34 11.74
CA ALA A 55 -3.74 -1.89 10.65
C ALA A 55 -5.25 -2.04 10.93
N LEU A 56 -5.61 -2.83 11.96
CA LEU A 56 -7.00 -3.04 12.40
C LEU A 56 -7.38 -2.20 13.63
N HIS A 57 -6.42 -1.55 14.29
CA HIS A 57 -6.62 -0.80 15.54
C HIS A 57 -6.22 0.67 15.39
N GLU A 58 -7.14 1.49 14.87
CA GLU A 58 -7.26 2.89 15.28
C GLU A 58 -8.72 3.11 15.71
N ARG A 59 -8.92 3.23 17.03
CA ARG A 59 -10.14 3.76 17.65
C ARG A 59 -9.87 5.19 18.08
#